data_AF-A0A659QJ09-F1
#
_entry.id   AF-A0A659QJ09-F1
#
_cell.length_a   1.000
_cell.length_b   1.000
_cell.length_c   1.000
_cell.angle_alpha   90.00
_cell.angle_beta   90.00
_cell.angle_gamma   90.00
#
_symmetry.space_group_name_H-M   'P 1'
#
loop_
_entity.id
_entity.type
_entity.pdbx_description
1 polymer ?
#
loop_
_entity_poly.entity_id
_entity_poly.type
_entity_poly.pdbx_seq_one_letter_code
_entity_poly.pdbx_strand_id
1 'polypeptide(L)'
;QRAEEALTALVASRQLHPHTPQSWQIVSHGEMWTPGTGDAASVWLSDTAEQVNLLVVEPGENAALCLLAQPGVVLAGRTMQLGDAIKIMNDRLKPQVHCHSFSLEQAV
;
A
#
# COMPACT_ATOMS: atom_id res chain seq x y z
N GLN A 1 12.61 2.17 14.38
CA GLN A 1 11.81 2.93 15.37
C GLN A 1 11.16 4.19 14.81
N ARG A 2 11.90 5.21 14.34
CA ARG A 2 11.29 6.49 13.91
C ARG A 2 10.31 6.42 12.72
N ALA A 3 10.50 5.47 11.80
CA ALA A 3 9.63 5.32 10.63
C ALA A 3 8.24 4.79 11.03
N GLU A 4 8.17 3.76 11.87
CA GLU A 4 6.91 3.25 12.44
C GLU A 4 6.17 4.33 13.22
N GLU A 5 6.87 5.10 14.06
CA GLU A 5 6.25 6.16 14.85
C GLU A 5 5.69 7.29 13.98
N ALA A 6 6.39 7.66 12.90
CA ALA A 6 5.90 8.62 11.92
C ALA A 6 4.70 8.08 11.14
N LEU A 7 4.70 6.78 10.82
CA LEU A 7 3.60 6.10 10.12
C LEU A 7 2.35 6.04 10.99
N THR A 8 2.49 5.64 12.26
CA THR A 8 1.40 5.61 13.25
C THR A 8 0.87 7.01 13.51
N ALA A 9 1.74 8.02 13.60
CA ALA A 9 1.32 9.42 13.73
C ALA A 9 0.58 9.93 12.48
N LEU A 10 1.01 9.56 11.27
CA LEU A 10 0.33 9.90 10.02
C LEU A 10 -1.05 9.24 9.92
N VAL A 11 -1.13 7.94 10.24
CA VAL A 11 -2.39 7.17 10.29
C VAL A 11 -3.37 7.74 11.31
N ALA A 12 -2.87 8.16 12.49
CA ALA A 12 -3.70 8.78 13.52
C ALA A 12 -4.11 10.23 13.19
N SER A 13 -3.26 10.99 12.48
CA SER A 13 -3.50 12.40 12.17
C SER A 13 -4.55 12.63 11.08
N ARG A 14 -4.71 11.66 10.18
CA ARG A 14 -5.62 11.75 9.05
C ARG A 14 -6.76 10.77 9.35
N GLN A 15 -8.00 11.26 9.46
CA GLN A 15 -9.20 10.40 9.46
C GLN A 15 -9.28 9.71 8.09
N LEU A 16 -8.42 8.72 7.89
CA LEU A 16 -8.30 7.93 6.68
C LEU A 16 -9.53 7.06 6.64
N HIS A 17 -10.56 7.55 5.94
CA HIS A 17 -11.63 6.69 5.45
C HIS A 17 -10.99 5.83 4.36
N PRO A 18 -10.60 4.58 4.65
CA PRO A 18 -9.82 3.79 3.72
C PRO A 18 -10.66 3.59 2.49
N HIS A 19 -10.17 4.04 1.34
CA HIS A 19 -10.86 3.75 0.10
C HIS A 19 -10.68 2.27 -0.19
N THR A 20 -11.78 1.55 -0.39
CA THR A 20 -11.73 0.18 -0.89
C THR A 20 -11.79 0.29 -2.41
N PRO A 21 -10.67 0.09 -3.13
CA PRO A 21 -10.71 0.01 -4.57
C PRO A 21 -11.62 -1.16 -4.96
N GLN A 22 -12.30 -1.05 -6.10
CA GLN A 22 -13.12 -2.17 -6.53
C GLN A 22 -12.22 -3.38 -6.83
N SER A 23 -12.59 -4.52 -6.25
CA SER A 23 -11.84 -5.78 -6.27
C SER A 23 -11.62 -6.40 -7.66
N TRP A 24 -11.95 -5.76 -8.78
CA TRP A 24 -11.65 -6.30 -10.12
C TRP A 24 -10.44 -5.61 -10.78
N GLN A 25 -10.04 -4.46 -10.25
CA GLN A 25 -8.96 -3.64 -10.83
C GLN A 25 -7.56 -4.04 -10.37
N ILE A 26 -7.49 -4.94 -9.39
CA ILE A 26 -6.23 -5.45 -8.87
C ILE A 26 -6.20 -6.95 -9.12
N VAL A 27 -5.09 -7.43 -9.68
CA VAL A 27 -4.86 -8.84 -9.97
C VAL A 27 -4.86 -9.65 -8.67
N SER A 28 -5.67 -10.71 -8.62
CA SER A 28 -5.60 -11.72 -7.55
C SER A 28 -4.53 -12.76 -7.89
N HIS A 29 -3.67 -13.06 -6.94
CA HIS A 29 -2.57 -14.03 -7.09
C HIS A 29 -2.93 -15.44 -6.64
N GLY A 30 -4.13 -15.65 -6.08
CA GLY A 30 -4.63 -16.96 -5.64
C GLY A 30 -4.01 -17.49 -4.34
N GLU A 31 -2.86 -16.96 -3.93
CA GLU A 31 -2.19 -17.26 -2.66
C GLU A 31 -2.37 -16.08 -1.69
N MET A 32 -2.89 -16.37 -0.49
CA MET A 32 -3.03 -15.36 0.56
C MET A 32 -1.70 -15.16 1.27
N TRP A 33 -1.01 -14.07 0.96
CA TRP A 33 0.14 -13.63 1.75
C TRP A 33 -0.35 -13.01 3.07
N THR A 34 0.35 -13.27 4.17
CA THR A 34 0.06 -12.66 5.48
C THR A 34 1.06 -11.53 5.73
N PRO A 35 0.75 -10.28 5.34
CA PRO A 35 1.65 -9.16 5.55
C PRO A 35 1.77 -8.78 7.03
N GLY A 36 2.91 -8.24 7.42
CA GLY A 36 3.14 -7.56 8.69
C GLY A 36 3.07 -6.03 8.56
N THR A 37 2.89 -5.33 9.68
CA THR A 37 3.04 -3.86 9.72
C THR A 37 4.46 -3.47 9.33
N GLY A 38 4.59 -2.51 8.42
CA GLY A 38 5.88 -2.03 7.89
C GLY A 38 6.37 -2.80 6.67
N ASP A 39 5.69 -3.87 6.24
CA ASP A 39 6.08 -4.61 5.05
C ASP A 39 5.86 -3.79 3.77
N ALA A 40 6.85 -3.84 2.88
CA ALA A 40 6.73 -3.32 1.53
C ALA A 40 5.94 -4.33 0.68
N ALA A 41 4.83 -3.87 0.12
CA ALA A 41 3.92 -4.66 -0.68
C ALA A 41 3.77 -4.09 -2.09
N SER A 42 3.44 -4.94 -3.04
CA SER A 42 3.03 -4.55 -4.38
C SER A 42 1.69 -5.13 -4.75
N VAL A 43 0.99 -4.40 -5.61
CA VAL A 43 -0.16 -4.88 -6.36
C VAL A 43 0.03 -4.60 -7.84
N TRP A 44 -0.67 -5.36 -8.68
CA TRP A 44 -0.69 -5.13 -10.12
C TRP A 44 -2.09 -4.72 -10.54
N LEU A 45 -2.16 -3.69 -11.38
CA LEU A 45 -3.42 -3.24 -11.96
C LEU A 45 -3.84 -4.20 -13.08
N SER A 46 -5.09 -4.66 -13.05
CA SER A 46 -5.61 -5.64 -14.00
C SER A 46 -5.68 -5.11 -15.44
N ASP A 47 -5.86 -3.81 -15.61
CA ASP A 47 -6.06 -3.14 -16.89
C ASP A 47 -4.73 -2.76 -17.59
N THR A 48 -3.75 -2.29 -16.81
CA THR A 48 -2.47 -1.78 -17.33
C THR A 48 -1.29 -2.70 -17.06
N ALA A 49 -1.45 -3.72 -16.21
CA ALA A 49 -0.36 -4.52 -15.64
C ALA A 49 0.69 -3.67 -14.89
N GLU A 50 0.36 -2.42 -14.55
CA GLU A 50 1.24 -1.52 -13.80
C GLU A 50 1.42 -2.02 -12.37
N GLN A 51 2.67 -2.04 -11.91
CA GLN A 51 2.99 -2.37 -10.52
C GLN A 51 2.88 -1.12 -9.65
N VAL A 52 2.12 -1.25 -8.56
CA VAL A 52 1.91 -0.18 -7.58
C VAL A 52 2.57 -0.56 -6.27
N ASN A 53 3.43 0.32 -5.77
CA ASN A 53 4.15 0.12 -4.51
C ASN A 53 3.33 0.64 -3.33
N LEU A 54 3.28 -0.17 -2.28
CA LEU A 54 2.47 0.05 -1.10
C LEU A 54 3.27 -0.26 0.16
N LEU A 55 2.89 0.38 1.25
CA LEU A 55 3.42 0.10 2.58
C LEU A 55 2.28 -0.36 3.48
N VAL A 56 2.42 -1.54 4.07
CA VAL A 56 1.41 -2.10 4.97
C VAL A 56 1.48 -1.36 6.30
N VAL A 57 0.36 -0.79 6.75
CA VAL A 57 0.29 -0.06 8.03
C VAL A 57 -0.49 -0.84 9.08
N GLU A 58 -1.58 -1.48 8.67
CA GLU A 58 -2.36 -2.34 9.56
C GLU A 58 -2.67 -3.65 8.83
N PRO A 59 -2.02 -4.76 9.21
CA PRO A 59 -2.37 -6.06 8.67
C PRO A 59 -3.72 -6.50 9.23
N GLY A 60 -4.50 -7.17 8.39
CA GLY A 60 -5.76 -7.81 8.80
C GLY A 60 -5.84 -9.21 8.23
N GLU A 61 -6.77 -10.01 8.75
CA GLU A 61 -6.89 -11.44 8.42
C GLU A 61 -7.16 -11.67 6.92
N ASN A 62 -8.01 -10.85 6.31
CA ASN A 62 -8.42 -10.98 4.90
C ASN A 62 -7.99 -9.79 4.03
N ALA A 63 -7.67 -8.66 4.65
CA ALA A 63 -7.29 -7.44 3.97
C ALA A 63 -6.42 -6.59 4.89
N ALA A 64 -5.39 -5.97 4.32
CA ALA A 64 -4.51 -5.04 4.99
C ALA A 64 -4.82 -3.60 4.59
N LEU A 65 -4.69 -2.68 5.55
CA LEU A 65 -4.62 -1.26 5.28
C LEU A 65 -3.20 -0.94 4.83
N CYS A 66 -3.08 -0.32 3.66
CA CYS A 66 -1.82 0.06 3.06
C CYS A 66 -1.81 1.56 2.74
N LEU A 67 -0.63 2.16 2.67
CA LEU A 67 -0.42 3.49 2.14
C LEU A 67 0.27 3.39 0.77
N LEU A 68 -0.07 4.29 -0.15
CA LEU A 68 0.67 4.41 -1.40
C LEU A 68 2.12 4.81 -1.11
N ALA A 69 3.09 4.03 -1.59
CA ALA A 69 4.52 4.23 -1.40
C ALA A 69 5.23 4.72 -2.68
N GLN A 70 4.51 5.42 -3.56
CA GLN A 70 5.04 6.02 -4.78
C GLN A 70 4.41 7.41 -5.02
N PRO A 71 5.02 8.27 -5.86
CA PRO A 71 4.61 9.68 -6.01
C PRO A 71 3.12 9.87 -6.33
N GLY A 72 2.56 9.00 -7.16
CA GLY A 72 1.13 8.95 -7.44
C GLY A 72 0.77 7.82 -8.38
N VAL A 73 -0.50 7.48 -8.44
CA VAL A 73 -1.06 6.49 -9.38
C VAL A 73 -2.51 6.82 -9.67
N VAL A 74 -3.00 6.49 -10.86
CA VAL A 74 -4.43 6.54 -11.15
C VAL A 74 -4.99 5.15 -10.93
N LEU A 75 -5.78 4.98 -9.87
CA LEU A 75 -6.49 3.75 -9.56
C LEU A 75 -7.98 3.99 -9.69
N ALA A 76 -8.69 3.17 -10.48
CA ALA A 76 -10.13 3.32 -10.69
C ALA A 76 -10.56 4.67 -11.29
N GLY A 77 -9.70 5.36 -12.04
CA GLY A 77 -9.96 6.73 -12.49
C GLY A 77 -9.82 7.79 -11.38
N ARG A 78 -9.38 7.42 -10.18
CA ARG A 78 -9.04 8.32 -9.10
C ARG A 78 -7.52 8.44 -8.97
N THR A 79 -7.02 9.66 -8.94
CA THR A 79 -5.62 9.91 -8.64
C THR A 79 -5.39 9.72 -7.13
N MET A 80 -4.48 8.81 -6.80
CA MET A 80 -3.93 8.62 -5.48
C MET A 80 -2.55 9.26 -5.42
N GLN A 81 -2.18 9.76 -4.25
CA GLN A 81 -0.90 10.39 -3.97
C GLN A 81 -0.14 9.61 -2.90
N LEU A 82 1.17 9.83 -2.82
CA LEU A 82 2.01 9.25 -1.78
C LEU A 82 1.37 9.45 -0.39
N GLY A 83 1.21 8.37 0.37
CA GLY A 83 0.60 8.38 1.70
C GLY A 83 -0.93 8.34 1.73
N ASP A 84 -1.63 8.25 0.60
CA ASP A 84 -3.05 7.95 0.60
C ASP A 84 -3.30 6.51 1.03
N ALA A 85 -4.30 6.29 1.89
CA ALA A 85 -4.62 4.97 2.39
C ALA A 85 -5.58 4.21 1.49
N ILE A 86 -5.32 2.92 1.39
CA ILE A 86 -6.07 1.98 0.58
C ILE A 86 -6.18 0.65 1.30
N LYS A 87 -7.37 0.07 1.34
CA LYS A 87 -7.57 -1.27 1.92
C LYS A 87 -7.56 -2.32 0.81
N ILE A 88 -6.67 -3.29 0.91
CA ILE A 88 -6.46 -4.30 -0.15
C ILE A 88 -6.56 -5.69 0.45
N MET A 89 -7.21 -6.61 -0.28
CA MET A 89 -7.28 -8.00 0.13
C MET A 89 -5.91 -8.69 0.03
N ASN A 90 -5.64 -9.58 0.97
CA ASN A 90 -4.34 -10.23 1.11
C ASN A 90 -3.95 -11.10 -0.09
N ASP A 91 -4.93 -11.67 -0.80
CA ASP A 91 -4.74 -12.46 -2.03
C ASP A 91 -4.24 -11.64 -3.24
N ARG A 92 -4.22 -10.30 -3.11
CA ARG A 92 -3.79 -9.36 -4.15
C ARG A 92 -2.44 -8.74 -3.86
N LEU A 93 -1.93 -8.90 -2.65
CA LEU A 93 -0.66 -8.34 -2.23
C LEU A 93 0.46 -9.34 -2.54
N LYS A 94 1.59 -8.83 -3.02
CA LYS A 94 2.86 -9.56 -3.04
C LYS A 94 3.91 -8.83 -2.21
N PRO A 95 4.79 -9.55 -1.50
CA PRO A 95 5.94 -8.94 -0.84
C PRO A 95 6.91 -8.37 -1.87
N GLN A 96 7.42 -7.15 -1.62
CA GLN A 96 8.53 -6.61 -2.39
C GLN A 96 9.86 -7.13 -1.84
N VAL A 97 10.55 -7.95 -2.62
CA VAL A 97 11.86 -8.52 -2.24
C VAL A 97 12.98 -7.46 -2.32
N HIS A 98 12.74 -6.36 -3.02
CA HIS A 98 13.67 -5.23 -3.14
C HIS A 98 13.08 -4.03 -2.41
N CYS A 99 13.30 -3.96 -1.10
CA CYS A 99 13.26 -2.69 -0.39
C CYS A 99 14.42 -1.84 -0.92
N HIS A 100 14.19 -1.08 -1.99
CA HIS A 100 15.01 0.12 -2.20
C HIS A 100 14.71 0.98 -0.98
N SER A 101 15.68 1.00 -0.06
CA SER A 101 15.70 1.88 1.09
C SER A 101 15.19 3.24 0.64
N PHE A 102 13.98 3.62 1.06
CA PHE A 102 13.54 5.01 0.94
C PHE A 102 14.43 5.78 1.92
N SER A 103 15.65 6.12 1.46
CA SER A 103 16.52 7.01 2.19
C SER A 103 15.84 8.36 2.15
N LEU A 104 15.28 8.74 3.29
CA LEU A 104 14.64 10.04 3.54
C LEU A 104 15.72 11.14 3.69
N GLU A 105 16.88 10.98 3.03
CA GLU A 105 18.03 11.89 3.07
C GLU A 105 18.03 12.92 1.94
N GLN A 106 16.96 13.02 1.14
CA GLN A 106 16.85 14.07 0.09
C GLN A 106 15.69 15.05 0.28
N ALA A 107 15.12 15.11 1.48
CA ALA A 107 14.24 16.22 1.85
C ALA A 107 15.01 17.22 2.72
N VAL A 108 15.73 18.12 2.03
CA VAL A 108 16.31 19.42 2.44
C VAL A 108 17.61 19.38 3.23
#